data_AF-A0A4Y2PAS6-F1
#
_entry.id   AF-A0A4Y2PAS6-F1
#
_cell.length_a   1.000
_cell.length_b   1.000
_cell.length_c   1.000
_cell.angle_alpha   90.00
_cell.angle_beta   90.00
_cell.angle_gamma   90.00
#
_symmetry.space_group_name_H-M   'P 1'
#
loop_
_entity.id
_entity.type
_entity.pdbx_description
1 polymer ?
#
loop_
_entity_poly.entity_id
_entity_poly.type
_entity_poly.pdbx_seq_one_letter_code
_entity_poly.pdbx_strand_id
1 'polypeptide(L)'
;MAYIDDQPLPVEIDGENCHEVEFNFTLLDYHDVETVGYTKEHKIKCRTLKTEWSVWLIFQKQDPDISCIINICRTDVKETTVTASFGLTIHNPVNLEFKEIATFPETEVERNWNFKQTVRPVVPAGNAVLLDGGNLSVKFCLKVAGCH
;
A
#
# COMPACT_ATOMS: atom_id res chain seq x y z
N MET A 1 9.79 -16.38 -12.07
CA MET A 1 9.66 -14.96 -12.55
C MET A 1 8.61 -14.34 -11.68
N ALA A 2 8.97 -13.31 -10.92
CA ALA A 2 8.05 -12.72 -9.96
C ALA A 2 6.84 -12.04 -10.64
N TYR A 3 5.67 -12.15 -9.99
CA TYR A 3 4.45 -11.47 -10.40
C TYR A 3 3.52 -11.26 -9.20
N ILE A 4 2.53 -10.39 -9.35
CA ILE A 4 1.50 -10.17 -8.33
C ILE A 4 0.26 -10.98 -8.71
N ASP A 5 -0.26 -11.77 -7.76
CA ASP A 5 -1.49 -12.53 -7.97
C ASP A 5 -2.71 -11.63 -8.16
N ASP A 6 -3.77 -12.21 -8.71
CA ASP A 6 -5.00 -11.49 -9.08
C ASP A 6 -5.44 -10.56 -7.94
N GLN A 7 -5.40 -9.25 -8.19
CA GLN A 7 -5.63 -8.24 -7.16
C GLN A 7 -7.04 -8.42 -6.59
N PRO A 8 -7.23 -8.93 -5.36
CA PRO A 8 -8.54 -8.98 -4.76
C PRO A 8 -9.10 -7.56 -4.70
N LEU A 9 -10.42 -7.45 -4.84
CA LEU A 9 -11.09 -6.16 -4.77
C LEU A 9 -10.69 -5.45 -3.46
N PRO A 10 -10.44 -4.13 -3.51
CA PRO A 10 -10.17 -3.37 -2.30
C PRO A 10 -11.29 -3.58 -1.29
N VAL A 11 -10.92 -3.77 -0.02
CA VAL A 11 -11.88 -3.86 1.08
C VAL A 11 -12.06 -2.47 1.64
N GLU A 12 -13.28 -1.94 1.56
CA GLU A 12 -13.64 -0.63 2.12
C GLU A 12 -14.26 -0.81 3.51
N ILE A 13 -13.81 0.00 4.47
CA ILE A 13 -14.29 0.01 5.85
C ILE A 13 -14.75 1.44 6.19
N ASP A 14 -16.03 1.57 6.50
CA ASP A 14 -16.66 2.85 6.85
C ASP A 14 -16.58 3.07 8.37
N GLY A 15 -15.88 4.12 8.77
CA GLY A 15 -15.86 4.63 10.15
C GLY A 15 -16.77 5.84 10.33
N GLU A 16 -16.94 6.29 11.59
CA GLU A 16 -17.81 7.41 11.94
C GLU A 16 -17.40 8.73 11.27
N ASN A 17 -16.09 8.99 11.14
CA ASN A 17 -15.52 10.18 10.49
C ASN A 17 -14.31 9.88 9.58
N CYS A 18 -14.14 8.62 9.20
CA CYS A 18 -13.07 8.17 8.32
C CYS A 18 -13.55 7.05 7.41
N HIS A 19 -12.86 6.87 6.29
CA HIS A 19 -13.00 5.71 5.42
C HIS A 19 -11.61 5.12 5.24
N GLU A 20 -11.54 3.80 5.32
CA GLU A 20 -10.32 3.05 5.12
C GLU A 20 -10.49 2.13 3.92
N VAL A 21 -9.43 2.04 3.12
CA VAL A 21 -9.36 1.07 2.03
C VAL A 21 -8.12 0.20 2.20
N GLU A 22 -8.34 -1.10 2.15
CA GLU A 22 -7.28 -2.10 2.22
C GLU A 22 -7.09 -2.75 0.84
N PHE A 23 -5.84 -2.77 0.39
CA PHE A 23 -5.38 -3.49 -0.79
C PHE A 23 -4.47 -4.61 -0.33
N ASN A 24 -4.92 -5.85 -0.51
CA ASN A 24 -4.18 -7.04 -0.16
C ASN A 24 -3.75 -7.73 -1.44
N PHE A 25 -2.52 -8.23 -1.53
CA PHE A 25 -2.04 -9.00 -2.68
C PHE A 25 -0.79 -9.80 -2.31
N THR A 26 -0.46 -10.80 -3.12
CA THR A 26 0.73 -11.62 -2.97
C THR A 26 1.70 -11.34 -4.10
N LEU A 27 2.95 -11.02 -3.76
CA LEU A 27 4.07 -11.04 -4.69
C LEU A 27 4.68 -12.43 -4.69
N LEU A 28 4.42 -13.18 -5.75
CA LEU A 28 4.88 -14.54 -5.96
C LEU A 28 6.33 -14.54 -6.46
N ASP A 29 7.10 -15.55 -6.06
CA ASP A 29 8.52 -15.71 -6.37
C ASP A 29 9.36 -14.45 -6.02
N TYR A 30 9.24 -13.94 -4.78
CA TYR A 30 9.85 -12.66 -4.36
C TYR A 30 11.33 -12.52 -4.72
N HIS A 31 12.14 -13.59 -4.57
CA HIS A 31 13.57 -13.54 -4.87
C HIS A 31 13.90 -13.35 -6.37
N ASP A 32 12.95 -13.64 -7.26
CA ASP A 32 13.07 -13.48 -8.71
C ASP A 32 12.57 -12.11 -9.19
N VAL A 33 12.28 -11.17 -8.27
CA VAL A 33 11.90 -9.81 -8.65
C VAL A 33 13.07 -9.16 -9.39
N GLU A 34 12.82 -8.72 -10.62
CA GLU A 34 13.62 -7.69 -11.26
C GLU A 34 12.92 -6.34 -11.10
N THR A 35 11.68 -6.25 -11.60
CA THR A 35 10.75 -5.15 -11.37
C THR A 35 9.32 -5.68 -11.51
N VAL A 36 8.49 -5.46 -10.49
CA VAL A 36 7.06 -5.83 -10.47
C VAL A 36 6.26 -4.67 -9.90
N GLY A 37 5.23 -4.24 -10.61
CA GLY A 37 4.40 -3.10 -10.24
C GLY A 37 2.98 -3.50 -9.84
N TYR A 38 2.48 -2.88 -8.78
CA TYR A 38 1.07 -2.84 -8.41
C TYR A 38 0.57 -1.40 -8.58
N THR A 39 -0.50 -1.22 -9.35
CA THR A 39 -1.17 0.06 -9.47
C THR A 39 -2.66 -0.14 -9.26
N LYS A 40 -3.26 0.73 -8.45
CA LYS A 40 -4.70 0.77 -8.24
C LYS A 40 -5.19 2.20 -8.13
N GLU A 41 -6.13 2.54 -8.99
CA GLU A 41 -6.99 3.70 -8.78
C GLU A 41 -8.20 3.26 -7.95
N HIS A 42 -8.53 4.06 -6.95
CA HIS A 42 -9.66 3.78 -6.08
C HIS A 42 -10.36 5.06 -5.67
N LYS A 43 -11.68 5.04 -5.80
CA LYS A 43 -12.56 6.07 -5.28
C LYS A 43 -13.04 5.65 -3.91
N ILE A 44 -12.47 6.28 -2.88
CA ILE A 44 -12.90 6.04 -1.51
C ILE A 44 -14.32 6.59 -1.38
N LYS A 45 -15.28 5.73 -1.00
CA LYS A 45 -16.70 6.08 -0.94
C LYS A 45 -17.05 6.94 0.27
N CYS A 46 -16.35 8.05 0.47
CA CYS A 46 -16.76 8.96 1.51
C CYS A 46 -18.12 9.61 1.19
N ARG A 47 -19.06 9.53 2.14
CA ARG A 47 -20.46 9.97 1.97
C ARG A 47 -20.59 11.37 1.36
N THR A 48 -19.76 12.31 1.82
CA THR A 48 -19.81 13.71 1.41
C THR A 48 -18.81 14.01 0.29
N LEU A 49 -17.53 13.61 0.48
CA LEU A 49 -16.45 14.06 -0.38
C LEU A 49 -15.99 13.08 -1.46
N LYS A 50 -16.34 11.79 -1.45
CA LYS A 50 -15.98 10.81 -2.52
C LYS A 50 -14.61 11.08 -3.19
N THR A 51 -13.53 11.05 -2.40
CA THR A 51 -12.17 11.36 -2.88
C THR A 51 -11.61 10.24 -3.74
N GLU A 52 -10.74 10.58 -4.68
CA GLU A 52 -10.13 9.63 -5.63
C GLU A 52 -8.63 9.60 -5.42
N TRP A 53 -8.09 8.38 -5.39
CA TRP A 53 -6.70 8.12 -5.05
C TRP A 53 -6.08 7.14 -6.03
N SER A 54 -4.81 7.37 -6.35
CA SER A 54 -3.98 6.45 -7.11
C SER A 54 -2.87 5.94 -6.20
N VAL A 55 -2.78 4.62 -6.05
CA VAL A 55 -1.78 3.93 -5.25
C VAL A 55 -0.89 3.10 -6.16
N TRP A 56 0.41 3.35 -6.12
CA TRP A 56 1.41 2.67 -6.93
C TRP A 56 2.49 2.11 -6.02
N LEU A 57 2.69 0.80 -6.05
CA LEU A 57 3.74 0.10 -5.33
C LEU A 57 4.63 -0.59 -6.36
N ILE A 58 5.92 -0.29 -6.39
CA ILE A 58 6.86 -0.89 -7.34
C ILE A 58 7.92 -1.64 -6.54
N PHE A 59 7.91 -2.96 -6.66
CA PHE A 59 8.95 -3.83 -6.11
C PHE A 59 10.06 -3.95 -7.14
N GLN A 60 11.28 -3.57 -6.78
CA GLN A 60 12.40 -3.57 -7.70
C GLN A 60 13.67 -4.06 -7.02
N LYS A 61 14.41 -4.94 -7.71
CA LYS A 61 15.73 -5.37 -7.28
C LYS A 61 16.74 -4.25 -7.44
N GLN A 62 17.38 -3.91 -6.33
CA GLN A 62 18.52 -3.02 -6.25
C GLN A 62 19.58 -3.76 -5.44
N ASP A 63 20.50 -4.41 -6.14
CA ASP A 63 21.52 -5.33 -5.63
C ASP A 63 22.08 -4.92 -4.23
N PRO A 64 22.04 -5.80 -3.21
CA PRO A 64 21.52 -7.18 -3.20
C PRO A 64 20.03 -7.32 -2.83
N ASP A 65 19.33 -6.21 -2.61
CA ASP A 65 18.01 -6.21 -1.97
C ASP A 65 16.87 -5.94 -2.95
N ILE A 66 15.64 -6.17 -2.50
CA ILE A 66 14.43 -5.68 -3.17
C ILE A 66 13.92 -4.48 -2.38
N SER A 67 13.64 -3.41 -3.11
CA SER A 67 13.03 -2.18 -2.62
C SER A 67 11.57 -2.10 -3.01
N CYS A 68 10.77 -1.35 -2.25
CA CYS A 68 9.41 -0.97 -2.63
C CYS A 68 9.34 0.55 -2.75
N ILE A 69 9.01 1.03 -3.94
CA ILE A 69 8.71 2.44 -4.18
C ILE A 69 7.20 2.62 -4.05
N ILE A 70 6.80 3.44 -3.09
CA ILE A 70 5.41 3.78 -2.80
C ILE A 70 5.15 5.15 -3.41
N ASN A 71 4.13 5.26 -4.26
CA ASN A 71 3.58 6.55 -4.67
C ASN A 71 2.08 6.58 -4.41
N ILE A 72 1.61 7.65 -3.79
CA ILE A 72 0.20 7.85 -3.48
C ILE A 72 -0.18 9.25 -3.92
N CYS A 73 -1.18 9.34 -4.78
CA CYS A 73 -1.66 10.61 -5.30
C CYS A 73 -3.15 10.76 -5.00
N ARG A 74 -3.55 11.95 -4.58
CA ARG A 74 -4.95 12.35 -4.62
C ARG A 74 -5.27 12.89 -6.01
N THR A 75 -6.21 12.27 -6.69
CA THR A 75 -6.52 12.53 -8.11
C THR A 75 -7.87 13.21 -8.33
N ASP A 76 -8.70 13.37 -7.30
CA ASP A 76 -9.94 14.11 -7.42
C ASP A 76 -9.73 15.62 -7.62
N VAL A 77 -10.73 16.28 -8.21
CA VAL A 77 -10.71 17.72 -8.50
C VAL A 77 -11.25 18.57 -7.35
N LYS A 78 -11.53 18.00 -6.17
CA LYS A 78 -12.17 18.74 -5.07
C LYS A 78 -11.16 19.59 -4.32
N GLU A 79 -11.52 20.83 -4.04
CA GLU A 79 -10.66 21.81 -3.35
C GLU A 79 -10.66 21.65 -1.82
N THR A 80 -11.31 20.62 -1.28
CA THR A 80 -11.37 20.39 0.16
C THR A 80 -10.11 19.71 0.67
N THR A 81 -9.58 20.16 1.81
CA THR A 81 -8.55 19.45 2.57
C THR A 81 -9.15 18.25 3.29
N VAL A 82 -8.46 17.12 3.26
CA VAL A 82 -8.79 15.93 4.06
C VAL A 82 -7.59 15.54 4.89
N THR A 83 -7.76 14.67 5.89
CA THR A 83 -6.62 14.07 6.60
C THR A 83 -6.38 12.68 6.04
N ALA A 84 -5.14 12.36 5.65
CA ALA A 84 -4.78 11.04 5.16
C ALA A 84 -3.64 10.42 5.97
N SER A 85 -3.69 9.11 6.14
CA SER A 85 -2.60 8.27 6.66
C SER A 85 -2.55 6.97 5.87
N PHE A 86 -1.40 6.30 5.87
CA PHE A 86 -1.30 4.97 5.28
C PHE A 86 -0.36 4.07 6.07
N GLY A 87 -0.54 2.77 5.88
CA GLY A 87 0.38 1.73 6.34
C GLY A 87 0.63 0.70 5.24
N LEU A 88 1.87 0.26 5.12
CA LEU A 88 2.26 -0.88 4.30
C LEU A 88 2.85 -1.94 5.22
N THR A 89 2.23 -3.11 5.25
CA THR A 89 2.60 -4.24 6.09
C THR A 89 2.84 -5.46 5.22
N ILE A 90 3.87 -6.23 5.56
CA ILE A 90 4.09 -7.57 5.02
C ILE A 90 3.77 -8.59 6.10
N HIS A 91 3.23 -9.72 5.72
CA HIS A 91 2.90 -10.79 6.66
C HIS A 91 3.09 -12.16 6.03
N ASN A 92 3.35 -13.15 6.87
CA ASN A 92 3.32 -14.54 6.49
C ASN A 92 2.09 -15.19 7.17
N PRO A 93 1.08 -15.59 6.39
CA PRO A 93 -0.16 -16.14 6.94
C PRO A 93 0.01 -17.53 7.58
N VAL A 94 1.08 -18.27 7.27
CA VAL A 94 1.32 -19.62 7.76
C VAL A 94 1.87 -19.61 9.19
N ASN A 95 2.81 -18.71 9.48
CA ASN A 95 3.43 -18.60 10.82
C ASN A 95 2.96 -17.39 11.62
N LEU A 96 2.04 -16.58 11.06
CA LEU A 96 1.47 -15.38 11.68
C LEU A 96 2.48 -14.27 11.97
N GLU A 97 3.64 -14.28 11.30
CA GLU A 97 4.62 -13.20 11.38
C GLU A 97 4.13 -12.00 10.57
N PHE A 98 4.36 -10.79 11.09
CA PHE A 98 4.00 -9.55 10.40
C PHE A 98 5.00 -8.45 10.68
N LYS A 99 5.13 -7.52 9.75
CA LYS A 99 6.01 -6.38 9.87
C LYS A 99 5.47 -5.17 9.12
N GLU A 100 5.33 -4.06 9.82
CA GLU A 100 5.12 -2.76 9.19
C GLU A 100 6.43 -2.32 8.50
N ILE A 101 6.34 -2.00 7.21
CA ILE A 101 7.49 -1.62 6.38
C ILE A 101 7.46 -0.15 5.94
N ALA A 102 6.28 0.47 5.93
CA ALA A 102 6.14 1.92 5.81
C ALA A 102 4.87 2.39 6.49
N THR A 103 4.93 3.60 7.03
CA THR A 103 3.78 4.31 7.58
C THR A 103 3.89 5.78 7.25
N PHE A 104 2.75 6.42 7.07
CA PHE A 104 2.65 7.87 6.96
C PHE A 104 1.60 8.35 7.96
N PRO A 105 1.96 9.28 8.85
CA PRO A 105 1.09 9.72 9.91
C PRO A 105 -0.11 10.50 9.34
N GLU A 106 -1.17 10.59 10.15
CA GLU A 106 -2.32 11.42 9.83
C GLU A 106 -1.89 12.86 9.55
N THR A 107 -2.03 13.27 8.30
CA THR A 107 -1.57 14.57 7.80
C THR A 107 -2.67 15.21 6.96
N GLU A 108 -2.83 16.52 7.08
CA GLU A 108 -3.72 17.28 6.19
C GLU A 108 -3.16 17.30 4.77
N VAL A 109 -4.01 16.97 3.80
CA VAL A 109 -3.65 16.83 2.38
C VAL A 109 -4.65 17.55 1.50
N GLU A 110 -4.11 18.44 0.68
CA GLU A 110 -4.87 19.25 -0.27
C GLU A 110 -5.11 18.50 -1.58
N ARG A 111 -5.79 19.16 -2.52
CA ARG A 111 -5.90 18.70 -3.90
C ARG A 111 -4.51 18.58 -4.54
N ASN A 112 -4.34 17.60 -5.44
CA ASN A 112 -3.08 17.32 -6.15
C ASN A 112 -1.92 16.92 -5.22
N TRP A 113 -2.21 16.57 -3.97
CA TRP A 113 -1.21 16.03 -3.08
C TRP A 113 -0.62 14.74 -3.66
N ASN A 114 0.69 14.62 -3.57
CA ASN A 114 1.46 13.47 -4.01
C ASN A 114 2.50 13.14 -2.95
N PHE A 115 2.62 11.85 -2.66
CA PHE A 115 3.60 11.31 -1.77
C PHE A 115 4.43 10.24 -2.46
N LYS A 116 5.74 10.26 -2.20
CA LYS A 116 6.67 9.24 -2.67
C LYS A 116 7.60 8.83 -1.54
N GLN A 117 7.72 7.53 -1.31
CA GLN A 117 8.67 6.94 -0.38
C GLN A 117 9.33 5.71 -1.01
N THR A 118 10.55 5.43 -0.59
CA THR A 118 11.23 4.18 -0.95
C THR A 118 11.59 3.43 0.33
N VAL A 119 11.20 2.17 0.38
CA VAL A 119 11.54 1.23 1.45
C VAL A 119 12.59 0.27 0.93
N ARG A 120 13.70 0.09 1.67
CA ARG A 120 14.75 -0.85 1.32
C ARG A 120 15.50 -1.33 2.57
N PRO A 121 15.76 -2.64 2.72
CA PRO A 121 15.11 -3.75 2.01
C PRO A 121 13.64 -3.89 2.43
N VAL A 122 12.79 -4.42 1.54
CA VAL A 122 11.39 -4.80 1.88
C VAL A 122 11.39 -5.91 2.94
N VAL A 123 12.15 -6.98 2.67
CA VAL A 123 12.42 -8.05 3.63
C VAL A 123 13.90 -7.98 4.04
N PRO A 124 14.24 -7.58 5.27
CA PRO A 124 15.64 -7.51 5.68
C PRO A 124 16.27 -8.89 5.81
N ALA A 125 17.59 -8.94 5.58
CA ALA A 125 18.38 -10.16 5.76
C ALA A 125 18.06 -10.84 7.11
N GLY A 126 17.92 -12.17 7.07
CA GLY A 126 17.55 -12.98 8.25
C GLY A 126 16.06 -13.03 8.57
N ASN A 127 15.20 -12.29 7.85
CA ASN A 127 13.74 -12.31 8.07
C ASN A 127 12.99 -13.13 7.01
N ALA A 128 13.57 -14.24 6.55
CA ALA A 128 12.92 -15.14 5.59
C ALA A 128 11.59 -15.72 6.11
N VAL A 129 11.38 -15.70 7.44
CA VAL A 129 10.10 -16.05 8.07
C VAL A 129 8.92 -15.18 7.62
N LEU A 130 9.18 -13.98 7.09
CA LEU A 130 8.15 -13.10 6.51
C LEU A 130 7.69 -13.58 5.13
N LEU A 131 8.34 -14.60 4.55
CA LEU A 131 7.96 -15.20 3.27
C LEU A 131 7.27 -16.54 3.48
N ASP A 132 6.20 -16.78 2.74
CA ASP A 132 5.53 -18.08 2.66
C ASP A 132 5.96 -18.80 1.39
N GLY A 133 6.83 -19.80 1.51
CA GLY A 133 7.33 -20.56 0.36
C GLY A 133 8.06 -19.70 -0.69
N GLY A 134 8.63 -18.56 -0.28
CA GLY A 134 9.26 -17.59 -1.19
C GLY A 134 8.31 -16.49 -1.72
N ASN A 135 7.05 -16.49 -1.28
CA ASN A 135 6.05 -15.48 -1.64
C ASN A 135 5.92 -14.44 -0.52
N LEU A 136 5.60 -13.21 -0.91
CA LEU A 136 5.44 -12.08 0.02
C LEU A 136 3.99 -11.60 0.00
N SER A 137 3.26 -11.78 1.11
CA SER A 137 1.91 -11.23 1.25
C SER A 137 1.98 -9.79 1.75
N VAL A 138 1.32 -8.89 1.02
CA VAL A 138 1.38 -7.45 1.23
C VAL A 138 -0.02 -6.93 1.54
N LYS A 139 -0.12 -6.10 2.58
CA LYS A 139 -1.30 -5.32 2.92
C LYS A 139 -0.94 -3.85 2.89
N PHE A 140 -1.60 -3.09 2.02
CA PHE A 140 -1.54 -1.64 2.01
C PHE A 140 -2.89 -1.08 2.47
N CYS A 141 -2.87 -0.20 3.45
CA CYS A 141 -4.03 0.45 4.01
C CYS A 141 -3.91 1.96 3.81
N LEU A 142 -4.93 2.58 3.21
CA LEU A 142 -5.06 4.03 3.09
C LEU A 142 -6.30 4.46 3.86
N LYS A 143 -6.12 5.34 4.83
CA LYS A 143 -7.19 5.91 5.64
C LYS A 143 -7.34 7.38 5.29
N VAL A 144 -8.59 7.80 5.09
CA VAL A 144 -8.96 9.19 4.82
C VAL A 144 -10.03 9.63 5.81
N ALA A 145 -9.72 10.67 6.58
CA ALA A 145 -10.60 11.29 7.58
C ALA A 145 -10.93 12.74 7.19
N GLY A 146 -11.88 13.35 7.89
CA GLY A 146 -12.37 14.71 7.59
C GLY A 146 -13.11 14.78 6.25
N CYS A 147 -13.67 13.65 5.80
CA CYS A 147 -14.32 13.53 4.50
C CYS A 147 -15.86 13.57 4.59
N HIS A 148 -16.42 13.63 5.80
CA HIS A 148 -17.85 13.66 6.12
C HIS A 148 -18.33 15.09 6.36
#